data_AF-W1YAQ8-F1
#
_entry.id   AF-W1YAQ8-F1
#
_cell.length_a   1.000
_cell.length_b   1.000
_cell.length_c   1.000
_cell.angle_alpha   90.00
_cell.angle_beta   90.00
_cell.angle_gamma   90.00
#
_symmetry.space_group_name_H-M   'P 1'
#
loop_
_entity.id
_entity.type
_entity.pdbx_description
1 polymer ?
#
loop_
_entity_poly.entity_id
_entity_poly.type
_entity_poly.pdbx_seq_one_letter_code
_entity_poly.pdbx_strand_id
1 'polypeptide(L)'
;SVEVALRELERTFGEVYMNEAGHVEIQYTARAGDALVTAFGTPEGKSFGLIVGAPAAIGVVMADAAVKSANVDVVGYQSPSSSSMSNEVILQICG
;
A
#
# COMPACT_ATOMS: atom_id res chain seq x y z
N SER A 1 -4.01 -11.18 -17.20
CA SER A 1 -3.46 -12.54 -17.44
C SER A 1 -2.19 -12.71 -16.61
N VAL A 2 -1.79 -13.94 -16.30
CA VAL A 2 -0.58 -14.23 -15.49
C VAL A 2 0.68 -13.65 -16.14
N GLU A 3 0.80 -13.74 -17.47
CA GLU A 3 1.94 -13.19 -18.21
C GLU A 3 2.09 -11.67 -18.03
N VAL A 4 0.98 -10.92 -18.05
CA VAL A 4 1.02 -9.47 -17.81
C VAL A 4 1.45 -9.19 -16.37
N ALA A 5 0.93 -9.93 -15.38
CA ALA A 5 1.33 -9.74 -13.98
C ALA A 5 2.84 -9.97 -13.78
N LEU A 6 3.43 -10.98 -14.45
CA LEU A 6 4.87 -11.24 -14.38
C LEU A 6 5.72 -10.13 -15.02
N ARG A 7 5.25 -9.55 -16.14
CA ARG A 7 5.94 -8.42 -16.80
C ARG A 7 5.91 -7.14 -15.97
N GLU A 8 4.88 -6.96 -15.14
CA GLU A 8 4.73 -5.77 -14.31
C GLU A 8 5.59 -5.78 -13.03
N LEU A 9 6.21 -6.92 -12.68
CA LEU A 9 6.97 -7.06 -11.43
C LEU A 9 8.07 -6.02 -11.29
N GLU A 10 8.88 -5.79 -12.32
CA GLU A 10 9.97 -4.80 -12.27
C GLU A 10 9.44 -3.40 -11.98
N ARG A 11 8.28 -3.05 -12.53
CA ARG A 11 7.64 -1.75 -12.29
C ARG A 11 7.12 -1.65 -10.86
N THR A 12 6.40 -2.66 -10.36
CA THR A 12 5.79 -2.59 -9.01
C THR A 12 6.83 -2.73 -7.91
N PHE A 13 7.86 -3.56 -8.09
CA PHE A 13 8.97 -3.65 -7.13
C PHE A 13 9.94 -2.47 -7.20
N GLY A 14 9.87 -1.65 -8.25
CA GLY A 14 10.62 -0.40 -8.35
C GLY A 14 10.30 0.59 -7.24
N GLU A 15 9.13 0.46 -6.60
CA GLU A 15 8.71 1.30 -5.48
C GLU A 15 8.88 0.63 -4.10
N VAL A 16 9.71 -0.42 -4.03
CA VAL A 16 10.11 -1.08 -2.79
C VAL A 16 11.55 -0.69 -2.47
N TYR A 17 11.72 0.07 -1.39
CA TYR A 17 13.01 0.59 -0.92
C TYR A 17 13.41 -0.16 0.34
N MET A 18 14.56 -0.83 0.33
CA MET A 18 14.97 -1.75 1.41
C MET A 18 16.41 -1.53 1.87
N ASN A 19 16.66 -1.85 3.14
CA ASN A 19 18.00 -1.92 3.73
C ASN A 19 18.03 -3.01 4.82
N GLU A 20 19.12 -3.12 5.57
CA GLU A 20 19.26 -4.13 6.63
C GLU A 20 18.24 -3.95 7.78
N ALA A 21 17.79 -2.71 8.03
CA ALA A 21 16.91 -2.39 9.14
C ALA A 21 15.41 -2.59 8.82
N GLY A 22 15.04 -2.61 7.53
CA GLY A 22 13.65 -2.71 7.11
C GLY A 22 13.40 -2.31 5.66
N HIS A 23 12.18 -1.88 5.37
CA HIS A 23 11.78 -1.45 4.04
C HIS A 23 10.61 -0.45 4.07
N VAL A 24 10.40 0.18 2.92
CA VAL A 24 9.25 1.04 2.62
C VAL A 24 8.73 0.64 1.25
N GLU A 25 7.41 0.59 1.09
CA GLU A 25 6.76 0.32 -0.19
C GLU A 25 5.65 1.35 -0.45
N ILE A 26 5.61 1.89 -1.67
CA ILE A 26 4.56 2.81 -2.11
C ILE A 26 3.98 2.30 -3.43
N GLN A 27 2.67 2.02 -3.49
CA GLN A 27 2.02 1.63 -4.75
C GLN A 27 0.94 2.64 -5.11
N TYR A 28 0.76 2.86 -6.40
CA TYR A 28 -0.30 3.71 -6.93
C TYR A 28 -0.92 3.13 -8.20
N THR A 29 -2.24 3.27 -8.31
CA THR A 29 -2.96 3.19 -9.58
C THR A 29 -4.02 4.28 -9.65
N ALA A 30 -4.21 4.84 -10.84
CA ALA A 30 -5.31 5.78 -11.10
C ALA A 30 -6.68 5.09 -11.13
N ARG A 31 -6.71 3.77 -11.32
CA ARG A 31 -7.94 2.98 -11.45
C ARG A 31 -7.75 1.59 -10.87
N ALA A 32 -8.41 1.32 -9.75
CA ALA A 32 -8.42 0.02 -9.10
C ALA A 32 -9.21 -1.00 -9.93
N GLY A 33 -8.61 -2.16 -10.19
CA GLY A 33 -9.29 -3.31 -10.78
C GLY A 33 -9.59 -4.39 -9.75
N ASP A 34 -10.17 -5.50 -10.22
CA ASP A 34 -10.74 -6.58 -9.40
C ASP A 34 -9.80 -7.13 -8.32
N ALA A 35 -8.49 -7.23 -8.61
CA ALA A 35 -7.51 -7.72 -7.65
C ALA A 35 -7.43 -6.83 -6.39
N LEU A 36 -7.43 -5.51 -6.56
CA LEU A 36 -7.37 -4.56 -5.44
C LEU A 36 -8.70 -4.48 -4.72
N VAL A 37 -9.82 -4.55 -5.45
CA VAL A 37 -11.17 -4.62 -4.86
C VAL A 37 -11.30 -5.87 -3.98
N THR A 38 -10.82 -7.01 -4.47
CA THR A 38 -10.88 -8.28 -3.75
C THR A 38 -9.94 -8.28 -2.53
N ALA A 39 -8.71 -7.79 -2.68
CA ALA A 39 -7.71 -7.83 -1.62
C ALA A 39 -7.96 -6.80 -0.51
N PHE A 40 -8.39 -5.59 -0.87
CA PHE A 40 -8.44 -4.45 0.05
C PHE A 40 -9.83 -3.82 0.18
N GLY A 41 -10.82 -4.23 -0.60
CA GLY A 41 -12.16 -3.64 -0.55
C GLY A 41 -12.24 -2.20 -1.08
N THR A 42 -11.22 -1.73 -1.80
CA THR A 42 -11.25 -0.40 -2.44
C THR A 42 -12.36 -0.34 -3.49
N PRO A 43 -13.02 0.82 -3.71
CA PRO A 43 -14.03 0.93 -4.77
C PRO A 43 -13.43 0.67 -6.15
N GLU A 44 -14.13 -0.15 -6.95
CA GLU A 44 -13.72 -0.43 -8.34
C GLU A 44 -13.66 0.86 -9.15
N GLY A 45 -12.63 1.02 -9.96
CA GLY A 45 -12.49 2.16 -10.86
C GLY A 45 -12.02 3.46 -10.20
N LYS A 46 -11.86 3.51 -8.88
CA LYS A 46 -11.30 4.66 -8.15
C LYS A 46 -9.77 4.63 -8.13
N SER A 47 -9.15 5.78 -7.84
CA SER A 47 -7.71 5.78 -7.57
C SER A 47 -7.40 5.01 -6.29
N PHE A 48 -6.24 4.37 -6.22
CA PHE A 48 -5.81 3.60 -5.05
C PHE A 48 -4.33 3.83 -4.76
N GLY A 49 -4.02 4.04 -3.48
CA GLY A 49 -2.67 4.13 -2.95
C GLY A 49 -2.44 3.13 -1.83
N LEU A 50 -1.27 2.50 -1.82
CA LEU A 50 -0.78 1.62 -0.75
C LEU A 50 0.50 2.24 -0.18
N ILE A 51 0.56 2.41 1.13
CA ILE A 51 1.71 3.02 1.81
C ILE A 51 2.13 2.08 2.94
N VAL A 52 3.35 1.55 2.85
CA VAL A 52 3.87 0.54 3.77
C VAL A 52 5.19 0.99 4.35
N GLY A 53 5.36 0.79 5.67
CA GLY A 53 6.64 1.01 6.33
C GLY A 53 6.95 -0.05 7.36
N ALA A 54 8.18 -0.58 7.30
CA ALA A 54 8.77 -1.51 8.25
C ALA A 54 10.14 -0.99 8.74
N PRO A 55 10.44 -0.96 10.05
CA PRO A 55 9.59 -1.37 11.16
C PRO A 55 8.31 -0.53 11.29
N ALA A 56 7.27 -1.10 11.90
CA ALA A 56 5.91 -0.56 11.93
C ALA A 56 5.81 0.93 12.32
N ALA A 57 6.67 1.40 13.23
CA ALA A 57 6.70 2.80 13.64
C ALA A 57 6.96 3.78 12.48
N ILE A 58 7.76 3.39 11.48
CA ILE A 58 7.97 4.18 10.25
C ILE A 58 6.64 4.31 9.49
N GLY A 59 5.94 3.18 9.32
CA GLY A 59 4.65 3.17 8.63
C GLY A 59 3.57 3.99 9.35
N VAL A 60 3.59 4.08 10.69
CA VAL A 60 2.70 4.99 11.45
C VAL A 60 2.91 6.45 11.03
N VAL A 61 4.17 6.90 10.98
CA VAL A 61 4.51 8.29 10.63
C VAL A 61 4.18 8.57 9.16
N MET A 62 4.45 7.60 8.27
CA MET A 62 4.08 7.71 6.86
C MET A 62 2.57 7.81 6.66
N ALA A 63 1.79 6.99 7.36
CA ALA A 63 0.34 7.02 7.31
C ALA A 63 -0.21 8.37 7.79
N ASP A 64 0.29 8.88 8.92
CA ASP A 64 -0.07 10.19 9.47
C ASP A 64 0.23 11.33 8.49
N ALA A 65 1.42 11.33 7.90
CA ALA A 65 1.81 12.33 6.91
C ALA A 65 0.92 12.27 5.66
N ALA A 66 0.60 11.07 5.17
CA ALA A 66 -0.20 10.88 3.96
C ALA A 66 -1.62 11.44 4.13
N VAL A 67 -2.33 11.08 5.20
CA VAL A 67 -3.70 11.56 5.43
C VAL A 67 -3.78 13.06 5.75
N LYS A 68 -2.67 13.67 6.19
CA LYS A 68 -2.57 15.13 6.39
C LYS A 68 -2.18 15.88 5.13
N SER A 69 -1.62 15.20 4.13
CA SER A 69 -1.12 15.83 2.90
C SER A 69 -2.23 16.21 1.92
N ALA A 70 -3.34 15.46 1.91
CA ALA A 70 -4.47 15.67 1.01
C ALA A 70 -5.75 15.09 1.62
N ASN A 71 -6.90 15.53 1.10
CA ASN A 71 -8.19 14.94 1.46
C ASN A 71 -8.37 13.61 0.72
N VAL A 72 -8.08 12.51 1.42
CA VAL A 72 -8.16 11.13 0.92
C VAL A 72 -9.10 10.31 1.77
N ASP A 73 -9.75 9.31 1.16
CA ASP A 73 -10.57 8.35 1.88
C ASP A 73 -9.71 7.16 2.32
N VAL A 74 -9.74 6.82 3.61
CA VAL A 74 -9.02 5.66 4.14
C VAL A 74 -9.84 4.40 3.87
N VAL A 75 -9.28 3.50 3.05
CA VAL A 75 -9.88 2.19 2.75
C VAL A 75 -9.56 1.21 3.88
N GLY A 76 -8.34 1.25 4.39
CA GLY A 76 -7.90 0.35 5.44
C GLY A 76 -6.60 0.80 6.10
N TYR A 77 -6.38 0.27 7.29
CA TYR A 77 -5.15 0.47 8.06
C TYR A 77 -4.83 -0.83 8.78
N GLN A 78 -3.62 -1.35 8.57
CA GLN A 78 -3.16 -2.58 9.19
C GLN A 78 -1.86 -2.31 9.95
N SER A 79 -1.93 -2.48 11.26
CA SER A 79 -0.78 -2.62 12.16
C SER A 79 -0.38 -4.09 12.33
N PRO A 80 0.74 -4.41 13.02
CA PRO A 80 1.18 -5.79 13.21
C PRO A 80 0.12 -6.72 13.81
N SER A 81 -0.70 -6.23 14.74
CA SER A 81 -1.76 -7.04 15.38
C SER A 81 -2.99 -7.29 14.50
N SER A 82 -3.13 -6.51 13.42
CA SER A 82 -4.24 -6.59 12.45
C SER A 82 -3.79 -7.06 11.06
N SER A 83 -2.50 -7.31 10.88
CA SER A 83 -1.92 -8.02 9.74
C SER A 83 -1.60 -9.47 10.15
N SER A 84 -0.85 -10.19 9.32
CA SER A 84 -0.30 -11.51 9.66
C SER A 84 0.94 -11.42 10.57
N MET A 85 0.90 -10.55 11.59
CA MET A 85 2.02 -10.27 12.51
C MET A 85 3.28 -9.77 11.78
N SER A 86 3.12 -9.10 10.64
CA SER A 86 4.24 -8.43 9.96
C SER A 86 4.70 -7.22 10.78
N ASN A 87 5.99 -6.87 10.71
CA ASN A 87 6.52 -5.67 11.36
C ASN A 87 6.30 -4.43 10.47
N GLU A 88 5.08 -4.28 9.97
CA GLU A 88 4.68 -3.22 9.06
C GLU A 88 3.50 -2.45 9.63
N VAL A 89 3.38 -1.19 9.21
CA VAL A 89 2.09 -0.52 9.12
C VAL A 89 1.79 -0.28 7.65
N ILE A 90 0.57 -0.66 7.25
CA ILE A 90 0.08 -0.62 5.88
C ILE A 90 -1.16 0.27 5.87
N LEU A 91 -1.10 1.40 5.16
CA LEU A 91 -2.24 2.29 4.92
C LEU A 91 -2.73 2.11 3.48
N GLN A 92 -4.04 1.90 3.32
CA GLN A 92 -4.73 1.90 2.02
C GLN A 92 -5.61 3.14 1.90
N ILE A 93 -5.48 3.88 0.81
CA ILE A 93 -6.25 5.11 0.54
C ILE A 93 -6.83 5.13 -0.87
N CYS A 94 -7.93 5.87 -1.05
CA CYS A 94 -8.53 6.14 -2.35
C CYS A 94 -9.01 7.60 -2.48
N GLY A 95 -9.40 7.97 -3.70
CA GLY A 95 -9.95 9.29 -4.09
C GLY A 95 -10.68 9.22 -5.44
#